data_AF-A0A645FQG4-F1
#
_entry.id   AF-A0A645FQG4-F1
#
_cell.length_a   1.000
_cell.length_b   1.000
_cell.length_c   1.000
_cell.angle_alpha   90.00
_cell.angle_beta   90.00
_cell.angle_gamma   90.00
#
_symmetry.space_group_name_H-M   'P 1'
#
loop_
_entity.id
_entity.type
_entity.pdbx_description
1 polymer ?
#
loop_
_entity_poly.entity_id
_entity_poly.type
_entity_poly.pdbx_seq_one_letter_code
_entity_poly.pdbx_strand_id
1 'polypeptide(L)'
;MFIIGDEDLCGDLIGVDTKNESLPIYLIPSDSDFETTCIASSFDNFVQIMIKLQELSVGRESPIEYAENQLSDDELNTFLVQVESTNPGCDMEFWKDLFECE
;
A
#
# COMPACT_ATOMS: atom_id res chain seq x y z
N MET A 1 16.14 -0.51 9.52
CA MET A 1 14.98 -1.29 9.04
C MET A 1 14.44 -2.15 10.15
N PHE A 2 13.16 -1.97 10.48
CA PHE A 2 12.40 -2.77 11.42
C PHE A 2 11.19 -3.37 10.66
N ILE A 3 11.03 -4.69 10.68
CA ILE A 3 9.97 -5.36 9.92
C ILE A 3 8.65 -5.24 10.66
N ILE A 4 7.60 -4.80 9.97
CA ILE A 4 6.25 -4.58 10.53
C ILE A 4 5.19 -5.48 9.91
N GLY A 5 5.53 -6.18 8.83
CA GLY A 5 4.67 -7.15 8.20
C GLY A 5 5.36 -7.83 7.03
N ASP A 6 4.62 -8.69 6.40
CA ASP A 6 4.95 -9.41 5.18
C ASP A 6 3.74 -9.37 4.24
N GLU A 7 4.04 -9.43 2.95
CA GLU A 7 3.08 -9.46 1.86
C GLU A 7 2.88 -10.94 1.46
N ASP A 8 1.64 -11.43 1.56
CA ASP A 8 1.33 -12.86 1.50
C ASP A 8 1.49 -13.48 0.08
N LEU A 9 1.46 -12.70 -1.01
CA LEU A 9 1.55 -13.23 -2.38
C LEU A 9 2.99 -13.55 -2.81
N CYS A 10 3.94 -12.65 -2.54
CA CYS A 10 5.34 -12.79 -2.93
C CYS A 10 6.29 -13.06 -1.75
N GLY A 11 5.81 -12.94 -0.51
CA GLY A 11 6.64 -13.10 0.69
C GLY A 11 7.58 -11.92 0.94
N ASP A 12 7.30 -10.77 0.31
CA ASP A 12 8.09 -9.57 0.46
C ASP A 12 7.80 -8.93 1.83
N LEU A 13 8.83 -8.37 2.46
CA LEU A 13 8.70 -7.82 3.80
C LEU A 13 8.35 -6.34 3.74
N ILE A 14 7.43 -5.91 4.61
CA ILE A 14 7.16 -4.50 4.82
C ILE A 14 8.02 -4.02 5.99
N GLY A 15 8.91 -3.06 5.72
CA GLY A 15 9.87 -2.56 6.68
C GLY A 15 9.82 -1.05 6.88
N VAL A 16 10.08 -0.62 8.11
CA VAL A 16 10.21 0.79 8.51
C VAL A 16 11.68 1.17 8.61
N ASP A 17 12.09 2.25 7.94
CA ASP A 17 13.43 2.77 8.13
C ASP A 17 13.53 3.67 9.37
N THR A 18 13.90 3.04 10.48
CA THR A 18 14.12 3.70 11.77
C THR A 18 15.34 4.62 11.84
N LYS A 19 16.14 4.72 10.76
CA LYS A 19 17.27 5.67 10.69
C LYS A 19 16.85 7.06 10.20
N ASN A 20 15.68 7.17 9.57
CA ASN A 20 15.11 8.41 9.07
C ASN A 20 14.04 8.94 10.03
N GLU A 21 14.04 10.25 10.30
CA GLU A 21 13.08 10.87 11.25
C GLU A 21 11.62 10.71 10.81
N SER A 22 11.36 10.69 9.50
CA SER A 22 10.00 10.49 8.96
C SER A 22 9.53 9.03 9.03
N LEU A 23 10.42 8.08 9.33
CA LEU A 23 10.11 6.65 9.38
C LEU A 23 9.46 6.13 8.08
N PRO A 24 10.10 6.30 6.90
CA PRO A 24 9.54 5.82 5.64
C PRO A 24 9.38 4.28 5.64
N ILE A 25 8.40 3.81 4.87
CA ILE A 25 8.01 2.41 4.74
C ILE A 25 8.42 1.90 3.36
N TYR A 26 9.03 0.73 3.35
CA TYR A 26 9.54 0.07 2.16
C TYR A 26 8.95 -1.33 2.03
N LEU A 27 8.69 -1.71 0.79
CA LEU A 27 8.63 -3.10 0.39
C LEU A 27 10.07 -3.60 0.20
N ILE A 28 10.39 -4.71 0.85
CA ILE A 28 11.71 -5.33 0.85
C ILE A 28 11.57 -6.69 0.20
N PRO A 29 12.06 -6.85 -1.03
CA PRO A 29 11.93 -8.11 -1.74
C PRO A 29 12.67 -9.23 -1.02
N SER A 30 12.09 -10.42 -1.05
CA SER A 30 12.72 -11.62 -0.50
C SER A 30 13.94 -12.08 -1.32
N ASP A 31 13.96 -11.73 -2.61
CA ASP A 31 15.07 -11.96 -3.54
C ASP A 31 15.98 -10.72 -3.62
N SER A 32 17.28 -10.95 -3.41
CA SER A 32 18.32 -9.93 -3.39
C SER A 32 18.57 -9.24 -4.74
N ASP A 33 18.04 -9.80 -5.83
CA ASP A 33 18.16 -9.21 -7.17
C ASP A 33 17.18 -8.04 -7.40
N PHE A 34 16.21 -7.84 -6.50
CA PHE A 34 15.24 -6.75 -6.58
C PHE A 34 15.58 -5.63 -5.59
N GLU A 35 15.30 -4.38 -5.99
CA GLU A 35 15.51 -3.21 -5.14
C GLU A 35 14.35 -2.98 -4.16
N THR A 36 14.64 -2.37 -3.02
CA THR A 36 13.60 -1.98 -2.06
C THR A 36 12.78 -0.81 -2.59
N THR A 37 11.46 -0.95 -2.62
CA THR A 37 10.56 0.08 -3.13
C THR A 37 9.98 0.90 -1.99
N CYS A 38 10.08 2.24 -2.04
CA CYS A 38 9.36 3.06 -1.05
C CYS A 38 7.86 2.97 -1.35
N ILE A 39 7.07 2.55 -0.35
CA ILE A 39 5.60 2.51 -0.44
C ILE A 39 4.95 3.60 0.39
N ALA A 40 5.64 4.16 1.39
CA ALA A 40 5.22 5.36 2.10
C ALA A 40 6.40 6.22 2.58
N SER A 41 6.35 7.53 2.34
CA SER A 41 7.37 8.53 2.68
C SER A 41 7.49 8.80 4.19
N SER A 42 6.48 8.40 4.96
CA SER A 42 6.50 8.43 6.42
C SER A 42 5.56 7.39 7.02
N PHE A 43 5.77 7.07 8.29
CA PHE A 43 4.89 6.17 9.04
C PHE A 43 3.48 6.75 9.20
N ASP A 44 3.36 8.06 9.44
CA ASP A 44 2.07 8.73 9.54
C ASP A 44 1.30 8.66 8.22
N ASN A 45 1.98 8.88 7.08
CA ASN A 45 1.37 8.74 5.75
C ASN A 45 0.90 7.30 5.51
N PHE A 46 1.71 6.30 5.90
CA PHE A 46 1.31 4.90 5.80
C PHE A 46 0.03 4.61 6.59
N VAL A 47 -0.06 5.07 7.84
CA VAL A 47 -1.29 4.92 8.65
C VAL A 47 -2.50 5.58 7.97
N GLN A 48 -2.33 6.78 7.40
CA GLN A 48 -3.41 7.45 6.67
C GLN A 48 -3.85 6.66 5.42
N ILE A 49 -2.92 6.06 4.68
CA ILE A 49 -3.25 5.21 3.53
C ILE A 49 -4.04 3.99 3.99
N MET A 50 -3.64 3.34 5.09
CA MET A 50 -4.35 2.18 5.65
C MET A 50 -5.77 2.54 6.12
N ILE A 51 -5.97 3.72 6.73
CA ILE A 51 -7.31 4.21 7.10
C ILE A 51 -8.18 4.38 5.85
N LYS A 52 -7.63 4.97 4.77
CA LYS A 52 -8.37 5.13 3.51
C LYS A 52 -8.72 3.80 2.87
N LEU A 53 -7.82 2.81 2.92
CA LEU A 53 -8.12 1.46 2.45
C LEU A 53 -9.24 0.82 3.26
N GLN A 54 -9.25 1.01 4.58
CA GLN A 54 -10.33 0.54 5.45
C GLN A 54 -11.67 1.22 5.11
N GLU A 55 -11.67 2.52 4.78
CA GLU A 55 -12.87 3.23 4.33
C GLU A 55 -13.35 2.68 2.96
N LEU A 56 -12.42 2.42 2.05
CA LEU A 56 -12.71 1.86 0.72
C LEU A 56 -13.27 0.44 0.80
N SER A 57 -12.88 -0.34 1.81
CA SER A 57 -13.34 -1.71 2.01
C SER A 57 -14.74 -1.82 2.60
N VAL A 58 -15.37 -0.71 3.02
CA VAL A 58 -16.72 -0.75 3.61
C VAL A 58 -17.75 -1.23 2.57
N GLY A 59 -18.50 -2.28 2.92
CA GLY A 59 -19.41 -2.95 1.99
C GLY A 59 -18.71 -3.81 0.94
N ARG A 60 -17.46 -4.21 1.21
CA ARG A 60 -16.55 -5.01 0.35
C ARG A 60 -15.66 -5.95 1.19
N GLU A 61 -16.01 -6.19 2.44
CA GLU A 61 -15.16 -6.89 3.42
C GLU A 61 -15.05 -8.40 3.16
N SER A 62 -15.94 -8.94 2.32
CA SER A 62 -15.93 -10.34 1.90
C SER A 62 -16.03 -10.48 0.38
N PRO A 63 -15.62 -11.64 -0.20
CA PRO A 63 -15.76 -11.89 -1.63
C PRO A 63 -17.19 -11.77 -2.17
N ILE A 64 -18.19 -12.07 -1.33
CA ILE A 64 -19.60 -11.96 -1.70
C ILE A 64 -20.00 -10.49 -1.80
N GLU A 65 -19.68 -9.69 -0.78
CA GLU A 65 -19.99 -8.25 -0.76
C GLU A 65 -19.24 -7.51 -1.87
N TYR A 66 -17.98 -7.86 -2.14
CA TYR A 66 -17.22 -7.31 -3.25
C TYR A 66 -17.87 -7.60 -4.62
N ALA A 67 -18.40 -8.81 -4.82
CA ALA A 67 -19.09 -9.15 -6.06
C ALA A 67 -20.39 -8.33 -6.26
N GLU A 68 -21.06 -7.94 -5.18
CA GLU A 68 -22.28 -7.13 -5.21
C GLU A 68 -22.01 -5.61 -5.26
N ASN A 69 -20.82 -5.18 -4.80
CA ASN A 69 -20.42 -3.78 -4.70
C ASN A 69 -18.95 -3.61 -5.16
N GLN A 70 -18.69 -3.88 -6.43
CA GLN A 70 -17.35 -3.77 -6.99
C GLN A 70 -16.78 -2.36 -6.85
N LEU A 71 -15.46 -2.27 -6.72
CA LEU A 71 -14.77 -0.99 -6.71
C LEU A 71 -14.93 -0.33 -8.08
N SER A 72 -15.44 0.90 -8.12
CA SER A 72 -15.54 1.66 -9.37
C SER A 72 -14.24 2.37 -9.72
N ASP A 73 -14.03 2.64 -11.02
CA ASP A 73 -12.86 3.39 -11.51
C ASP A 73 -12.73 4.76 -10.83
N ASP A 74 -13.85 5.43 -10.55
CA ASP A 74 -13.85 6.74 -9.89
C ASP A 74 -13.39 6.66 -8.42
N GLU A 75 -13.81 5.64 -7.68
CA GLU A 75 -13.36 5.39 -6.31
C GLU A 75 -11.86 5.05 -6.27
N LEU A 76 -11.41 4.17 -7.18
CA LEU A 76 -10.00 3.79 -7.31
C LEU A 76 -9.13 5.01 -7.65
N ASN A 77 -9.52 5.78 -8.67
CA ASN A 77 -8.78 6.98 -9.05
C ASN A 77 -8.73 8.01 -7.91
N THR A 78 -9.83 8.18 -7.18
CA THR A 78 -9.87 9.07 -6.01
C THR A 78 -8.89 8.62 -4.93
N PHE A 79 -8.83 7.32 -4.64
CA PHE A 79 -7.87 6.74 -3.71
C PHE A 79 -6.42 6.98 -4.16
N LEU A 80 -6.08 6.60 -5.39
CA LEU A 80 -4.71 6.68 -5.92
C LEU A 80 -4.18 8.12 -5.96
N VAL A 81 -4.99 9.09 -6.40
CA VAL A 81 -4.63 10.52 -6.41
C VAL A 81 -4.33 11.02 -4.99
N GLN A 82 -5.12 10.58 -4.00
CA GLN A 82 -4.89 10.97 -2.62
C GLN A 82 -3.59 10.38 -2.08
N VAL A 83 -3.33 9.09 -2.33
CA VAL A 83 -2.08 8.44 -1.91
C VAL A 83 -0.89 9.17 -2.53
N GLU A 84 -0.89 9.37 -3.85
CA GLU A 84 0.20 10.06 -4.57
C GLU A 84 0.47 11.46 -4.00
N SER A 85 -0.58 12.25 -3.74
CA SER A 85 -0.45 13.61 -3.22
C SER A 85 0.21 13.70 -1.84
N THR A 86 0.11 12.63 -1.06
CA THR A 86 0.65 12.53 0.31
C THR A 86 1.95 11.74 0.37
N ASN A 87 2.41 11.20 -0.75
CA ASN A 87 3.50 10.23 -0.77
C ASN A 87 4.67 10.62 -1.70
N PRO A 88 5.29 11.79 -1.48
CA PRO A 88 6.32 12.30 -2.39
C PRO A 88 7.55 11.38 -2.44
N GLY A 89 7.99 11.05 -3.66
CA GLY A 89 9.22 10.30 -3.90
C GLY A 89 9.11 8.79 -3.67
N CYS A 90 7.90 8.28 -3.43
CA CYS A 90 7.63 6.84 -3.32
C CYS A 90 6.94 6.34 -4.58
N ASP A 91 7.15 5.05 -4.88
CA ASP A 91 6.58 4.45 -6.06
C ASP A 91 5.10 4.17 -5.85
N MET A 92 4.30 4.50 -6.85
CA MET A 92 2.86 4.30 -6.85
C MET A 92 2.46 2.97 -7.49
N GLU A 93 3.39 2.25 -8.14
CA GLU A 93 3.15 0.95 -8.78
C GLU A 93 2.60 -0.06 -7.77
N PHE A 94 3.21 -0.19 -6.59
CA PHE A 94 2.73 -1.06 -5.51
C PHE A 94 1.23 -0.86 -5.18
N TRP A 95 0.79 0.40 -5.09
CA TRP A 95 -0.61 0.71 -4.76
C TRP A 95 -1.58 0.47 -5.91
N LYS A 96 -1.10 0.50 -7.15
CA LYS A 96 -1.90 0.15 -8.34
C LYS A 96 -2.04 -1.36 -8.45
N ASP A 97 -0.94 -2.08 -8.30
CA ASP A 97 -0.88 -3.53 -8.41
C ASP A 97 -1.82 -4.23 -7.41
N LEU A 98 -2.03 -3.64 -6.23
CA LEU A 98 -2.99 -4.12 -5.24
C LEU A 98 -4.40 -4.34 -5.80
N PHE A 99 -4.79 -3.61 -6.85
CA PHE A 99 -6.10 -3.68 -7.48
C PHE A 99 -6.08 -4.35 -8.86
N GLU A 100 -4.90 -4.69 -9.39
CA GLU A 100 -4.73 -5.29 -10.73
C GLU A 100 -4.61 -6.83 -10.70
N CYS A 101 -4.71 -7.48 -9.52
CA CYS A 101 -4.73 -8.95 -9.42
C CYS A 101 -6.04 -9.55 -9.95
N GLU A 102 -6.04 -10.00 -11.21
CA GLU A 102 -6.96 -10.99 -11.79
C GLU A 102 -6.50 -12.44 -11.56
#